data_AF-A0A2E4PA89-F1
#
_entry.id   AF-A0A2E4PA89-F1
#
_cell.length_a   1.000
_cell.length_b   1.000
_cell.length_c   1.000
_cell.angle_alpha   90.00
_cell.angle_beta   90.00
_cell.angle_gamma   90.00
#
_symmetry.space_group_name_H-M   'P 1'
#
loop_
_entity.id
_entity.type
_entity.pdbx_description
1 polymer ?
#
loop_
_entity_poly.entity_id
_entity_poly.type
_entity_poly.pdbx_seq_one_letter_code
_entity_poly.pdbx_strand_id
1 'polypeptide(L)'
;MIIGIDPDTNKSGVAIKDDLGIELKTLKFFELFDLLKGNATRIRKVRIEASWLIKSNWHKKVKGSAAVNARIGNHTGSNHETGRKIVEMCQYLKIPYDEVKPLKKIWKGPDKKITHEELSRMVPNLPNRTNSEQRDACLLIL
;
A
#
# COMPACT_ATOMS: atom_id res chain seq x y z
N MET A 1 10.01 0.38 14.88
CA MET A 1 9.76 0.15 13.44
C MET A 1 8.36 0.61 13.09
N ILE A 2 8.20 1.38 12.01
CA ILE A 2 6.90 1.75 11.41
C ILE A 2 6.85 1.11 10.02
N ILE A 3 5.73 0.48 9.67
CA ILE A 3 5.56 -0.19 8.37
C ILE A 3 4.42 0.46 7.60
N GLY A 4 4.66 0.81 6.33
CA GLY A 4 3.66 1.26 5.37
C GLY A 4 3.32 0.12 4.41
N ILE A 5 2.03 -0.09 4.13
CA ILE A 5 1.56 -1.15 3.25
C ILE A 5 0.57 -0.57 2.25
N ASP A 6 0.88 -0.71 0.97
CA ASP A 6 -0.03 -0.48 -0.15
C ASP A 6 -0.55 -1.85 -0.66
N PRO A 7 -1.80 -2.25 -0.33
CA PRO A 7 -2.31 -3.57 -0.66
C PRO A 7 -2.48 -3.76 -2.17
N ASP A 8 -2.06 -4.93 -2.65
CA ASP A 8 -2.29 -5.41 -4.02
C ASP A 8 -2.63 -6.91 -4.03
N THR A 9 -3.47 -7.32 -5.00
CA THR A 9 -3.92 -8.70 -5.18
C THR A 9 -2.82 -9.73 -5.48
N ASN A 10 -1.66 -9.30 -5.97
CA ASN A 10 -0.52 -10.16 -6.28
C ASN A 10 0.66 -9.90 -5.32
N LYS A 11 1.16 -8.65 -5.29
CA LYS A 11 2.28 -8.26 -4.42
C LYS A 11 2.07 -6.85 -3.88
N SER A 12 1.86 -6.76 -2.57
CA SER A 12 1.67 -5.48 -1.89
C SER A 12 2.99 -4.72 -1.78
N GLY A 13 2.94 -3.40 -1.96
CA GLY A 13 4.05 -2.51 -1.66
C GLY A 13 4.27 -2.43 -0.15
N VAL A 14 5.52 -2.52 0.29
CA VAL A 14 5.86 -2.48 1.72
C VAL A 14 7.04 -1.56 1.93
N ALA A 15 6.90 -0.61 2.86
CA ALA A 15 7.95 0.27 3.31
C ALA A 15 8.20 0.08 4.81
N ILE A 16 9.45 -0.14 5.20
CA ILE A 16 9.85 -0.42 6.58
C ILE A 16 10.76 0.71 7.03
N LYS A 17 10.36 1.45 8.06
CA LYS A 17 11.17 2.50 8.69
C LYS A 17 11.61 2.09 10.08
N ASP A 18 12.91 2.06 10.29
CA ASP A 18 13.52 1.88 11.60
C ASP A 18 14.67 2.88 11.79
N ASP A 19 15.51 2.62 12.78
CA ASP A 19 16.62 3.51 13.15
C ASP A 19 17.76 3.47 12.12
N LEU A 20 17.79 2.47 11.22
CA LEU A 20 18.79 2.32 10.17
C LEU A 20 18.38 3.01 8.86
N GLY A 21 17.09 3.27 8.68
CA GLY A 21 16.57 3.99 7.52
C GLY A 21 15.25 3.44 7.01
N ILE A 22 15.06 3.54 5.69
CA ILE A 22 13.87 3.06 4.99
C ILE A 22 14.26 1.92 4.04
N GLU A 23 13.60 0.79 4.19
CA GLU A 23 13.69 -0.34 3.27
C GLU A 23 12.37 -0.49 2.49
N LEU A 24 12.47 -0.72 1.17
CA LEU A 24 11.31 -0.90 0.28
C LEU A 24 11.28 -2.32 -0.29
N LYS A 25 10.11 -2.96 -0.21
CA LYS A 25 9.85 -4.32 -0.70
C LYS A 25 8.53 -4.38 -1.46
N THR A 26 8.37 -5.44 -2.24
CA THR A 26 7.06 -5.89 -2.73
C THR A 26 6.88 -7.34 -2.34
N LEU A 27 5.89 -7.64 -1.52
CA LEU A 27 5.73 -8.94 -0.90
C LEU A 27 4.40 -9.56 -1.32
N LYS A 28 4.42 -10.87 -1.58
CA LYS A 28 3.19 -11.67 -1.62
C LYS A 28 2.55 -11.69 -0.24
N PHE A 29 1.27 -12.03 -0.21
CA PHE A 29 0.46 -12.01 1.00
C PHE A 29 1.08 -12.78 2.20
N PHE A 30 1.55 -14.02 2.00
CA PHE A 30 2.17 -14.78 3.08
C PHE A 30 3.60 -14.33 3.42
N GLU A 31 4.35 -13.80 2.45
CA GLU A 31 5.66 -13.18 2.73
C GLU A 31 5.50 -11.94 3.62
N LEU A 32 4.43 -11.16 3.40
CA LEU A 32 4.05 -10.05 4.27
C LEU A 32 3.62 -10.55 5.65
N PHE A 33 2.82 -11.62 5.73
CA PHE A 33 2.45 -12.23 7.01
C PHE A 33 3.69 -12.64 7.82
N ASP A 34 4.64 -13.32 7.20
CA ASP A 34 5.87 -13.77 7.86
C ASP A 34 6.72 -12.58 8.34
N LEU A 35 6.81 -11.51 7.54
CA LEU A 35 7.46 -10.26 7.94
C LEU A 35 6.81 -9.66 9.19
N LEU A 36 5.48 -9.52 9.21
CA LEU A 36 4.74 -8.95 10.33
C LEU A 36 4.86 -9.82 11.58
N LYS A 37 4.66 -11.14 11.44
CA LYS A 37 4.76 -12.10 12.53
C LYS A 37 6.17 -12.12 13.14
N GLY A 38 7.20 -12.17 12.30
CA GLY A 38 8.59 -12.19 12.75
C GLY A 38 9.04 -10.91 13.46
N ASN A 39 8.35 -9.79 13.24
CA ASN A 39 8.67 -8.49 13.83
C ASN A 39 7.60 -7.94 14.77
N ALA A 40 6.59 -8.73 15.14
CA ALA A 40 5.40 -8.25 15.87
C ALA A 40 5.73 -7.44 17.12
N THR A 41 6.77 -7.83 17.88
CA THR A 41 7.21 -7.13 19.11
C THR A 41 8.01 -5.85 18.86
N ARG A 42 8.56 -5.67 17.65
CA ARG A 42 9.39 -4.51 17.26
C ARG A 42 8.60 -3.46 16.48
N ILE A 43 7.46 -3.85 15.93
CA ILE A 43 6.56 -2.97 15.18
C ILE A 43 5.82 -2.07 16.17
N ARG A 44 6.07 -0.77 16.06
CA ARG A 44 5.31 0.25 16.82
C ARG A 44 3.96 0.51 16.16
N LYS A 45 3.92 0.48 14.83
CA LYS A 45 2.72 0.81 14.06
C LYS A 45 2.80 0.33 12.61
N VAL A 46 1.67 -0.14 12.07
CA VAL A 46 1.47 -0.40 10.63
C VAL A 46 0.49 0.64 10.08
N ARG A 47 0.77 1.21 8.91
CA ARG A 47 -0.13 2.12 8.19
C ARG A 47 -0.51 1.48 6.87
N ILE A 48 -1.78 1.18 6.69
CA ILE A 48 -2.29 0.38 5.57
C ILE A 48 -3.13 1.30 4.69
N GLU A 49 -2.84 1.39 3.39
CA GLU A 49 -3.72 2.10 2.47
C GLU A 49 -5.09 1.40 2.41
N ALA A 50 -6.14 2.15 2.73
CA ALA A 50 -7.51 1.67 2.88
C ALA A 50 -8.42 2.27 1.80
N SER A 51 -8.22 1.81 0.56
CA SER A 51 -8.99 2.27 -0.61
C SER A 51 -10.50 1.97 -0.51
N TRP A 52 -10.89 0.98 0.31
CA TRP A 52 -12.29 0.68 0.62
C TRP A 52 -13.01 1.76 1.44
N LEU A 53 -12.27 2.68 2.09
CA LEU A 53 -12.87 3.80 2.82
C LEU A 53 -13.40 4.91 1.89
N ILE A 54 -13.11 4.84 0.59
CA ILE A 54 -13.61 5.78 -0.41
C ILE A 54 -14.86 5.21 -1.07
N LYS A 55 -15.95 6.00 -1.06
CA LYS A 55 -17.14 5.69 -1.87
C LYS A 55 -16.77 5.76 -3.35
N SER A 56 -16.72 4.61 -3.98
CA SER A 56 -16.39 4.49 -5.40
C SER A 56 -17.67 4.61 -6.24
N ASN A 57 -17.71 5.62 -7.11
CA ASN A 57 -18.84 5.85 -8.02
C ASN A 57 -18.72 4.97 -9.29
N TRP A 58 -18.58 3.65 -9.13
CA TRP A 58 -18.42 2.70 -10.25
C TRP A 58 -19.53 2.82 -11.29
N HIS A 59 -20.74 3.14 -10.84
CA HIS A 59 -21.92 3.26 -11.70
C HIS A 59 -21.93 4.49 -12.61
N LYS A 60 -21.09 5.51 -12.39
CA LYS A 60 -21.26 6.81 -13.07
C LYS A 60 -20.22 7.17 -14.12
N LYS A 61 -19.03 6.58 -14.15
CA LYS A 61 -17.96 7.07 -15.05
C LYS A 61 -16.93 6.01 -15.42
N VAL A 62 -17.22 5.17 -16.40
CA VAL A 62 -16.17 4.62 -17.28
C VAL A 62 -16.75 4.57 -18.69
N LYS A 63 -16.12 5.28 -19.64
CA LYS A 63 -16.34 5.03 -21.07
C LYS A 63 -15.83 3.62 -21.35
N GLY A 64 -16.72 2.63 -21.36
CA GLY A 64 -16.34 1.22 -21.49
C GLY A 64 -17.56 0.30 -21.51
N SER A 65 -17.36 -0.94 -21.97
CA SER A 65 -18.42 -1.95 -21.98
C SER A 65 -18.75 -2.41 -20.56
N ALA A 66 -19.95 -2.96 -20.38
CA ALA A 66 -20.37 -3.56 -19.10
C ALA A 66 -19.36 -4.61 -18.59
N ALA A 67 -18.78 -5.39 -19.49
CA ALA A 67 -17.75 -6.39 -19.17
C ALA A 67 -16.46 -5.76 -18.61
N VAL A 68 -16.00 -4.64 -19.18
CA VAL A 68 -14.82 -3.92 -18.67
C VAL A 68 -15.11 -3.38 -17.26
N ASN A 69 -16.28 -2.81 -17.05
CA ASN A 69 -16.66 -2.26 -15.75
C ASN A 69 -16.80 -3.34 -14.68
N ALA A 70 -17.40 -4.49 -15.02
CA ALA A 70 -17.48 -5.64 -14.14
C ALA A 70 -16.09 -6.17 -13.77
N ARG A 71 -15.17 -6.27 -14.74
CA ARG A 71 -13.78 -6.70 -14.48
C ARG A 71 -13.05 -5.75 -13.53
N ILE A 72 -13.17 -4.44 -13.74
CA ILE A 72 -12.55 -3.44 -12.86
C ILE A 72 -13.15 -3.54 -11.46
N GLY A 73 -14.48 -3.59 -11.34
CA GLY A 73 -15.16 -3.74 -10.06
C GLY A 73 -14.73 -5.01 -9.31
N ASN A 74 -14.62 -6.14 -10.00
CA ASN A 74 -14.15 -7.40 -9.41
C ASN A 74 -12.70 -7.27 -8.92
N HIS A 75 -11.80 -6.72 -9.75
CA HIS A 75 -10.41 -6.52 -9.37
C HIS A 75 -10.27 -5.59 -8.16
N THR A 76 -11.01 -4.48 -8.12
CA THR A 76 -11.02 -3.59 -6.96
C THR A 76 -11.62 -4.24 -5.73
N GLY A 77 -12.68 -5.04 -5.88
CA GLY A 77 -13.26 -5.84 -4.80
C GLY A 77 -12.24 -6.81 -4.19
N SER A 78 -11.52 -7.55 -5.05
CA SER A 78 -10.43 -8.45 -4.62
C SER A 78 -9.32 -7.68 -3.90
N ASN A 79 -8.91 -6.52 -4.40
CA ASN A 79 -7.89 -5.71 -3.75
C ASN A 79 -8.32 -5.23 -2.36
N HIS A 80 -9.57 -4.76 -2.25
CA HIS A 80 -10.14 -4.35 -0.98
C HIS A 80 -10.17 -5.51 0.02
N GLU A 81 -10.46 -6.73 -0.45
CA GLU A 81 -10.43 -7.91 0.42
C GLU A 81 -9.02 -8.24 0.89
N THR A 82 -8.02 -8.19 0.01
CA THR A 82 -6.60 -8.34 0.41
C THR A 82 -6.23 -7.34 1.50
N GLY A 83 -6.58 -6.06 1.34
CA GLY A 83 -6.31 -5.04 2.35
C GLY A 83 -7.02 -5.29 3.69
N ARG A 84 -8.29 -5.69 3.67
CA ARG A 84 -9.03 -6.09 4.89
C ARG A 84 -8.41 -7.30 5.57
N LYS A 85 -7.90 -8.26 4.81
CA LYS A 85 -7.18 -9.41 5.37
C LYS A 85 -5.85 -9.02 6.01
N ILE A 86 -5.15 -8.02 5.49
CA ILE A 86 -3.95 -7.47 6.13
C ILE A 86 -4.31 -6.76 7.45
N VAL A 87 -5.46 -6.07 7.50
CA VAL A 87 -6.00 -5.51 8.76
C VAL A 87 -6.30 -6.63 9.77
N GLU A 88 -7.00 -7.68 9.33
CA GLU A 88 -7.29 -8.87 10.17
C GLU A 88 -6.01 -9.53 10.69
N MET A 89 -4.95 -9.61 9.88
CA MET A 89 -3.63 -10.09 10.34
C MET A 89 -3.06 -9.22 11.46
N CYS A 90 -3.11 -7.90 11.32
CA CYS A 90 -2.60 -7.00 12.35
C CYS A 90 -3.37 -7.17 13.66
N GLN A 91 -4.69 -7.35 13.59
CA GLN A 91 -5.53 -7.67 14.74
C GLN A 91 -5.13 -9.00 15.39
N TYR A 92 -4.99 -10.07 14.60
CA TYR A 92 -4.60 -11.40 15.07
C TYR A 92 -3.23 -11.39 15.76
N LEU A 93 -2.26 -10.69 15.16
CA LEU A 93 -0.90 -10.57 15.68
C LEU A 93 -0.78 -9.53 16.81
N LYS A 94 -1.87 -8.84 17.16
CA LYS A 94 -1.91 -7.74 18.17
C LYS A 94 -0.93 -6.61 17.85
N ILE A 95 -0.73 -6.33 16.57
CA ILE A 95 0.13 -5.25 16.09
C ILE A 95 -0.71 -3.96 15.97
N PRO A 96 -0.27 -2.82 16.53
CA PRO A 96 -0.98 -1.55 16.33
C PRO A 96 -1.00 -1.14 14.85
N TYR A 97 -2.15 -0.72 14.33
CA TYR A 97 -2.30 -0.32 12.94
C TYR A 97 -3.25 0.88 12.76
N ASP A 98 -3.07 1.60 11.65
CA ASP A 98 -4.04 2.56 11.10
C ASP A 98 -4.46 2.15 9.69
N GLU A 99 -5.74 2.31 9.39
CA GLU A 99 -6.26 2.38 8.04
C GLU A 99 -6.16 3.83 7.52
N VAL A 100 -5.34 4.06 6.50
CA VAL A 100 -5.05 5.37 5.93
C VAL A 100 -5.78 5.49 4.60
N LYS A 101 -6.61 6.52 4.42
CA LYS A 101 -7.25 6.77 3.12
C LYS A 101 -6.18 7.00 2.03
N PRO A 102 -6.42 6.53 0.79
CA PRO A 102 -5.50 6.76 -0.33
C PRO A 102 -5.06 8.21 -0.43
N LEU A 103 -3.76 8.38 -0.61
CA LEU A 103 -3.15 9.70 -0.71
C LEU A 103 -3.62 10.41 -1.98
N LYS A 104 -3.68 11.74 -1.92
CA LYS A 104 -4.10 12.53 -3.09
C LYS A 104 -3.09 12.35 -4.21
N LYS A 105 -3.58 12.00 -5.41
CA LYS A 105 -2.77 11.91 -6.63
C LYS A 105 -2.48 13.33 -7.16
N ILE A 106 -1.38 13.93 -6.70
CA ILE A 106 -1.00 15.33 -7.01
C ILE A 106 0.41 15.45 -7.63
N TRP A 107 1.00 14.33 -8.00
CA TRP A 107 2.40 14.24 -8.37
C TRP A 107 2.61 14.30 -9.89
N LYS A 108 3.87 14.39 -10.33
CA LYS A 108 4.21 14.59 -11.74
C LYS A 108 4.16 13.33 -12.61
N GLY A 109 4.06 12.14 -12.02
CA GLY A 109 4.04 10.89 -12.76
C GLY A 109 2.70 10.62 -13.48
N PRO A 110 2.64 9.55 -14.30
CA PRO A 110 1.40 9.08 -14.91
C PRO A 110 0.29 8.89 -13.87
N ASP A 111 -0.94 9.23 -14.22
CA ASP A 111 -2.10 9.23 -13.31
C ASP A 111 -1.91 10.07 -12.02
N LYS A 112 -0.99 11.05 -12.06
CA LYS A 112 -0.58 11.88 -10.92
C LYS A 112 0.02 11.09 -9.75
N LYS A 113 0.66 9.95 -10.07
CA LYS A 113 1.43 9.14 -9.12
C LYS A 113 2.82 9.73 -8.86
N ILE A 114 3.34 9.52 -7.66
CA ILE A 114 4.67 10.01 -7.28
C ILE A 114 5.76 9.36 -8.15
N THR A 115 6.72 10.17 -8.63
CA THR A 115 7.88 9.64 -9.37
C THR A 115 9.00 9.19 -8.44
N HIS A 116 9.98 8.46 -8.98
CA HIS A 116 11.15 8.04 -8.23
C HIS A 116 11.98 9.26 -7.78
N GLU A 117 12.14 10.22 -8.68
CA GLU A 117 12.87 11.48 -8.46
C GLU A 117 12.17 12.39 -7.45
N GLU A 118 10.83 12.36 -7.39
CA GLU A 118 10.09 13.08 -6.36
C GLU A 118 10.31 12.44 -4.99
N LEU A 119 10.21 11.11 -4.88
CA LEU A 119 10.42 10.40 -3.62
C LEU A 119 11.88 10.52 -3.13
N SER A 120 12.87 10.46 -4.02
CA SER A 120 14.30 10.52 -3.64
C SER A 120 14.72 11.88 -3.07
N ARG A 121 13.96 12.95 -3.35
CA ARG A 121 14.16 14.26 -2.69
C ARG A 121 13.69 14.29 -1.24
N MET A 122 12.76 13.40 -0.88
CA MET A 122 12.17 13.32 0.46
C MET A 122 12.83 12.24 1.31
N VAL A 123 13.33 11.18 0.68
CA VAL A 123 13.89 10.01 1.34
C VAL A 123 15.37 9.84 0.97
N PRO A 124 16.31 10.10 1.90
CA PRO A 124 17.72 9.87 1.64
C PRO A 124 18.00 8.37 1.50
N ASN A 125 19.02 8.03 0.72
CA ASN A 125 19.47 6.65 0.50
C ASN A 125 18.39 5.71 -0.08
N LEU A 126 17.44 6.25 -0.84
CA LEU A 126 16.48 5.47 -1.60
C LEU A 126 17.23 4.55 -2.60
N PRO A 127 16.79 3.30 -2.83
CA PRO A 127 17.39 2.43 -3.84
C PRO A 127 17.32 3.07 -5.24
N ASN A 128 18.28 2.79 -6.11
CA ASN A 128 18.38 3.38 -7.47
C ASN A 128 17.12 3.23 -8.33
N ARG A 129 16.26 2.26 -8.02
CA ARG A 129 14.98 2.04 -8.71
C ARG A 129 13.92 1.63 -7.71
N THR A 130 12.69 2.12 -7.95
CA THR A 130 11.49 1.78 -7.18
C THR A 130 10.31 1.57 -8.12
N ASN A 131 9.41 0.65 -7.81
CA ASN A 131 8.11 0.52 -8.50
C ASN A 131 7.03 1.42 -7.88
N SER A 132 5.80 1.39 -8.41
CA SER A 132 4.72 2.28 -7.93
C SER A 132 4.33 1.94 -6.51
N GLU A 133 4.08 0.67 -6.24
CA GLU A 133 3.53 0.14 -5.00
C GLU A 133 4.49 0.42 -3.84
N GLN A 134 5.81 0.30 -4.08
CA GLN A 134 6.85 0.68 -3.12
C GLN A 134 6.80 2.17 -2.78
N ARG A 135 6.60 3.05 -3.77
CA ARG A 135 6.57 4.50 -3.53
C ARG A 135 5.30 4.90 -2.78
N ASP A 136 4.17 4.31 -3.16
CA ASP A 136 2.87 4.54 -2.50
C ASP A 136 2.92 4.07 -1.04
N ALA A 137 3.48 2.88 -0.77
CA ALA A 137 3.73 2.39 0.60
C ALA A 137 4.71 3.27 1.39
N CYS A 138 5.75 3.81 0.73
CA CYS A 138 6.72 4.70 1.37
C CYS A 138 6.05 5.98 1.85
N LEU A 139 5.17 6.58 1.06
CA LEU A 139 4.46 7.80 1.46
C LEU A 139 3.59 7.61 2.72
N LEU A 140 3.18 6.39 3.05
CA LEU A 140 2.40 6.12 4.27
C LEU A 140 3.22 6.28 5.55
N ILE A 141 4.55 6.20 5.49
CA ILE A 141 5.44 6.25 6.67
C ILE A 141 6.25 7.54 6.80
N LEU A 142 6.11 8.45 5.82
CA LEU A 142 6.63 9.81 5.89
C LEU A 142 5.66 10.69 6.68
#